data_AF-A0A392MBG9-F1
#
_entry.id   AF-A0A392MBG9-F1
#
_cell.length_a   1.000
_cell.length_b   1.000
_cell.length_c   1.000
_cell.angle_alpha   90.00
_cell.angle_beta   90.00
_cell.angle_gamma   90.00
#
_symmetry.space_group_name_H-M   'P 1'
#
loop_
_entity.id
_entity.type
_entity.pdbx_description
1 polymer ?
#
loop_
_entity_poly.entity_id
_entity_poly.type
_entity_poly.pdbx_seq_one_letter_code
_entity_poly.pdbx_strand_id
1 'polypeptide(L)'
;MRAIKEELGDNEDDEDDLVALERKMQKAGMPPNVWKHAHRELRRLKKMQPQQPGYNSSRVYLDLLADLPWQKASEEIEMDLRAAQKRLDSDHYGLVKVKQRIIEYLAVRKLKPDARGPVLCFVGPPGVGKTSLASSIAAALGRKFIRISLGGVKDEADIRGHRRTYVGSMPGRLIDGLKVKLHFINFDNCT
;
A
#
# COMPACT_ATOMS: atom_id res chain seq x y z
N MET A 1 -46.31 3.77 9.64
CA MET A 1 -44.97 3.56 10.25
C MET A 1 -43.90 4.36 9.48
N ARG A 2 -43.98 5.69 9.51
CA ARG A 2 -43.02 6.60 8.85
C ARG A 2 -42.52 7.71 9.80
N ALA A 3 -43.10 7.82 10.99
CA ALA A 3 -42.90 8.92 11.94
C ALA A 3 -41.81 8.69 12.99
N ILE A 4 -41.21 7.49 13.08
CA ILE A 4 -40.08 7.22 14.00
C ILE A 4 -38.72 7.46 13.30
N LYS A 5 -38.72 7.69 11.98
CA LYS A 5 -37.49 7.92 11.20
C LYS A 5 -36.99 9.37 11.21
N GLU A 6 -37.80 10.30 11.71
CA GLU A 6 -37.57 11.75 11.62
C GLU A 6 -36.97 12.36 12.89
N GLU A 7 -36.96 11.65 14.03
CA GLU A 7 -36.34 12.14 15.28
C GLU A 7 -34.83 11.84 15.40
N LEU A 8 -34.26 11.14 14.43
CA LEU A 8 -32.83 10.81 14.35
C LEU A 8 -32.24 11.56 13.16
N GLY A 9 -31.98 12.86 13.34
CA GLY A 9 -31.28 13.70 12.37
C GLY A 9 -29.88 13.19 11.96
N ASP A 10 -29.38 12.13 12.60
CA ASP A 10 -28.15 11.41 12.23
C ASP A 10 -28.28 10.56 10.96
N ASN A 11 -29.49 10.22 10.50
CA ASN A 11 -29.65 9.27 9.38
C ASN A 11 -29.37 9.87 7.99
N GLU A 12 -29.55 11.19 7.79
CA GLU A 12 -29.29 11.82 6.49
C GLU A 12 -27.78 11.90 6.21
N ASP A 13 -26.98 12.28 7.21
CA ASP A 13 -25.52 12.34 7.11
C ASP A 13 -24.91 10.94 6.87
N ASP A 14 -25.42 9.91 7.56
CA ASP A 14 -24.97 8.52 7.38
C ASP A 14 -25.34 7.94 6.00
N GLU A 15 -26.49 8.32 5.44
CA GLU A 15 -26.93 7.87 4.12
C GLU A 15 -26.07 8.50 3.01
N ASP A 16 -25.72 9.78 3.15
CA ASP A 16 -24.78 10.48 2.26
C ASP A 16 -23.36 9.88 2.31
N ASP A 17 -22.90 9.50 3.49
CA ASP A 17 -21.62 8.84 3.71
C ASP A 17 -21.51 7.47 3.01
N LEU A 18 -22.56 6.65 3.09
CA LEU A 18 -22.58 5.35 2.40
C LEU A 18 -22.61 5.51 0.87
N VAL A 19 -23.27 6.56 0.37
CA VAL A 19 -23.25 6.91 -1.06
C VAL A 19 -21.85 7.35 -1.49
N ALA A 20 -21.16 8.14 -0.66
CA ALA A 20 -19.77 8.54 -0.91
C ALA A 20 -18.82 7.33 -0.97
N LEU A 21 -18.96 6.38 -0.03
CA LEU A 21 -18.20 5.13 -0.02
C LEU A 21 -18.45 4.30 -1.28
N GLU A 22 -19.71 4.15 -1.70
CA GLU A 22 -20.06 3.42 -2.92
C GLU A 22 -19.40 4.05 -4.16
N ARG A 23 -19.47 5.38 -4.29
CA ARG A 23 -18.81 6.12 -5.37
C ARG A 23 -17.30 5.93 -5.36
N LYS A 24 -16.68 5.94 -4.18
CA LYS A 24 -15.22 5.70 -4.01
C LYS A 24 -14.85 4.29 -4.45
N MET A 25 -15.62 3.28 -4.04
CA MET A 25 -15.40 1.90 -4.45
C MET A 25 -15.52 1.71 -5.97
N GLN A 26 -16.52 2.32 -6.61
CA GLN A 26 -16.69 2.26 -8.08
C GLN A 26 -15.47 2.83 -8.82
N LYS A 27 -14.91 3.93 -8.30
CA LYS A 27 -13.71 4.58 -8.86
C LYS A 27 -12.40 3.84 -8.58
N ALA A 28 -12.38 2.91 -7.62
CA ALA A 28 -11.17 2.19 -7.21
C ALA A 28 -10.66 1.21 -8.29
N GLY A 29 -11.55 0.79 -9.21
CA GLY A 29 -11.18 -0.13 -10.29
C GLY A 29 -10.93 -1.56 -9.79
N MET A 30 -11.74 -2.05 -8.85
CA MET A 30 -11.59 -3.41 -8.31
C MET A 30 -11.77 -4.47 -9.39
N PRO A 31 -10.99 -5.57 -9.38
CA PRO A 31 -11.24 -6.71 -10.25
C PRO A 31 -12.62 -7.34 -9.99
N PRO A 32 -13.22 -8.05 -10.96
CA PRO A 32 -14.61 -8.52 -10.86
C PRO A 32 -14.93 -9.37 -9.63
N ASN A 33 -14.00 -10.23 -9.22
CA ASN A 33 -14.12 -11.07 -8.02
C ASN A 33 -14.15 -10.22 -6.73
N VAL A 34 -13.27 -9.22 -6.62
CA VAL A 34 -13.20 -8.31 -5.48
C VAL A 34 -14.41 -7.39 -5.45
N TRP A 35 -14.81 -6.82 -6.58
CA TRP A 35 -16.00 -5.98 -6.71
C TRP A 35 -17.27 -6.70 -6.26
N LYS A 36 -17.48 -7.94 -6.74
CA LYS A 36 -18.64 -8.77 -6.36
C LYS A 36 -18.69 -9.02 -4.86
N HIS A 37 -17.54 -9.24 -4.22
CA HIS A 37 -17.43 -9.41 -2.77
C HIS A 37 -17.72 -8.11 -2.02
N ALA A 38 -17.04 -7.02 -2.38
CA ALA A 38 -17.18 -5.72 -1.74
C ALA A 38 -18.63 -5.18 -1.86
N HIS A 39 -19.27 -5.35 -3.01
CA HIS A 39 -20.66 -4.95 -3.23
C HIS A 39 -21.66 -5.82 -2.43
N ARG A 40 -21.35 -7.09 -2.15
CA ARG A 40 -22.17 -7.92 -1.25
C ARG A 40 -22.09 -7.40 0.18
N GLU A 41 -20.87 -7.10 0.64
CA GLU A 41 -20.65 -6.55 1.98
C GLU A 41 -21.27 -5.15 2.14
N LEU A 42 -21.20 -4.29 1.13
CA LEU A 42 -21.88 -2.98 1.12
C LEU A 42 -23.40 -3.11 1.25
N ARG A 43 -24.02 -4.05 0.52
CA ARG A 43 -25.47 -4.33 0.64
C ARG A 43 -25.85 -4.83 2.03
N ARG A 44 -24.96 -5.54 2.71
CA ARG A 44 -25.16 -5.94 4.11
C ARG A 44 -25.04 -4.73 5.03
N LEU A 45 -24.03 -3.89 4.85
CA LEU A 45 -23.80 -2.69 5.64
C LEU A 45 -25.00 -1.71 5.56
N LYS A 46 -25.55 -1.47 4.37
CA LYS A 46 -26.74 -0.61 4.17
C LYS A 46 -28.00 -1.07 4.93
N LYS A 47 -28.05 -2.34 5.35
CA LYS A 47 -29.18 -2.90 6.13
C LYS A 47 -28.91 -2.91 7.63
N MET A 48 -27.67 -2.65 8.04
CA MET A 48 -27.27 -2.62 9.45
C MET A 48 -27.52 -1.23 10.02
N GLN A 49 -27.91 -1.17 11.29
CA GLN A 49 -27.95 0.10 12.02
C GLN A 49 -26.53 0.43 12.53
N PRO A 50 -26.13 1.72 12.59
CA PRO A 50 -24.80 2.13 13.03
C PRO A 50 -24.40 1.57 14.41
N GLN A 51 -25.37 1.39 15.31
CA GLN A 51 -25.16 0.89 16.67
C GLN A 51 -24.95 -0.64 16.73
N GLN A 52 -25.16 -1.37 15.62
CA GLN A 52 -25.00 -2.83 15.60
C GLN A 52 -23.52 -3.25 15.70
N PRO A 53 -23.21 -4.31 16.47
CA PRO A 53 -21.87 -4.89 16.51
C PRO A 53 -21.37 -5.25 15.10
N GLY A 54 -20.17 -4.76 14.76
CA GLY A 54 -19.53 -5.04 13.48
C GLY A 54 -19.87 -4.08 12.34
N TYR A 55 -20.75 -3.10 12.54
CA TYR A 55 -21.00 -2.02 11.55
C TYR A 55 -19.68 -1.29 11.23
N ASN A 56 -19.01 -0.75 12.26
CA ASN A 56 -17.74 -0.04 12.09
C ASN A 56 -16.65 -0.91 11.46
N SER A 57 -16.53 -2.18 11.86
CA SER A 57 -15.55 -3.11 11.28
C SER A 57 -15.79 -3.35 9.79
N SER A 58 -17.07 -3.48 9.40
CA SER A 58 -17.48 -3.68 8.00
C SER A 58 -17.24 -2.42 7.16
N ARG A 59 -17.51 -1.23 7.73
CA ARG A 59 -17.24 0.06 7.09
C ARG A 59 -15.74 0.26 6.86
N VAL A 60 -14.92 0.14 7.90
CA VAL A 60 -13.44 0.26 7.79
C VAL A 60 -12.86 -0.71 6.78
N TYR A 61 -13.39 -1.93 6.70
CA TYR A 61 -12.97 -2.91 5.69
C TYR A 61 -13.31 -2.48 4.25
N LEU A 62 -14.51 -1.95 4.01
CA LEU A 62 -14.90 -1.44 2.69
C LEU A 62 -14.10 -0.19 2.31
N ASP A 63 -13.84 0.70 3.26
CA ASP A 63 -12.95 1.85 3.08
C ASP A 63 -11.55 1.42 2.68
N LEU A 64 -10.98 0.42 3.39
CA LEU A 64 -9.69 -0.16 3.05
C LEU A 64 -9.67 -0.70 1.62
N LEU A 65 -10.69 -1.46 1.22
CA LEU A 65 -10.78 -1.96 -0.15
C LEU A 65 -10.83 -0.82 -1.16
N ALA A 66 -11.57 0.24 -0.87
CA ALA A 66 -11.72 1.40 -1.75
C ALA A 66 -10.43 2.23 -1.90
N ASP A 67 -9.57 2.25 -0.86
CA ASP A 67 -8.29 2.96 -0.88
C ASP A 67 -7.16 2.23 -1.60
N LEU A 68 -7.30 0.92 -1.84
CA LEU A 68 -6.26 0.14 -2.49
C LEU A 68 -6.16 0.45 -4.01
N PRO A 69 -4.94 0.54 -4.57
CA PRO A 69 -4.73 0.89 -5.98
C PRO A 69 -4.89 -0.33 -6.91
N TRP A 70 -6.12 -0.80 -7.12
CA TRP A 70 -6.40 -2.03 -7.88
C TRP A 70 -6.06 -2.02 -9.37
N GLN A 71 -6.41 -0.96 -10.09
CA GLN A 71 -6.27 -0.87 -11.56
C GLN A 71 -5.08 -0.03 -12.00
N LYS A 72 -4.50 0.77 -11.10
CA LYS A 72 -3.44 1.72 -11.47
C LYS A 72 -2.07 1.06 -11.34
N ALA A 73 -1.75 0.20 -12.29
CA ALA A 73 -0.36 0.04 -12.70
C ALA A 73 0.07 1.41 -13.24
N SER A 74 1.14 1.94 -12.66
CA SER A 74 1.64 3.24 -13.09
C SER A 74 2.28 3.10 -14.46
N GLU A 75 2.21 4.14 -15.29
CA GLU A 75 3.02 4.19 -16.52
C GLU A 75 4.46 3.88 -16.13
N GLU A 76 5.06 2.87 -16.76
CA GLU A 76 6.46 2.57 -16.57
C GLU A 76 7.24 3.77 -17.06
N ILE A 77 7.71 4.60 -16.12
CA ILE A 77 8.67 5.65 -16.41
C ILE A 77 9.87 4.95 -17.03
N GLU A 78 10.23 5.34 -18.26
CA GLU A 78 11.38 4.76 -18.92
C GLU A 78 12.61 4.96 -18.02
N MET A 79 13.22 3.84 -17.65
CA MET A 79 14.33 3.86 -16.72
C MET A 79 15.58 4.42 -17.42
N ASP A 80 15.98 5.65 -17.07
CA ASP A 80 17.25 6.24 -17.51
C ASP A 80 18.37 5.87 -16.53
N LEU A 81 19.21 4.93 -16.96
CA LEU A 81 20.35 4.46 -16.17
C LEU A 81 21.41 5.55 -15.96
N ARG A 82 21.58 6.49 -16.90
CA ARG A 82 22.56 7.59 -16.76
C ARG A 82 22.08 8.59 -15.72
N ALA A 83 20.80 8.95 -15.77
CA ALA A 83 20.19 9.80 -14.75
C ALA A 83 20.23 9.12 -13.36
N ALA A 84 19.94 7.82 -13.29
CA ALA A 84 20.04 7.05 -12.06
C ALA A 84 21.47 7.05 -11.48
N GLN A 85 22.49 6.83 -12.33
CA GLN A 85 23.88 6.86 -11.90
C GLN A 85 24.30 8.23 -11.38
N LYS A 86 24.00 9.31 -12.13
CA LYS A 86 24.30 10.68 -11.72
C LYS A 86 23.66 11.03 -10.37
N ARG A 87 22.44 10.56 -10.14
CA ARG A 87 21.75 10.76 -8.86
C ARG A 87 22.37 9.97 -7.71
N LEU A 88 22.71 8.70 -7.94
CA LEU A 88 23.42 7.91 -6.93
C LEU A 88 24.77 8.54 -6.57
N ASP A 89 25.44 9.14 -7.54
CA ASP A 89 26.70 9.86 -7.34
C ASP A 89 26.55 11.18 -6.61
N SER A 90 25.44 11.92 -6.82
CA SER A 90 25.16 13.14 -6.06
C SER A 90 24.75 12.86 -4.62
N ASP A 91 23.95 11.81 -4.40
CA ASP A 91 23.34 11.54 -3.10
C ASP A 91 24.29 10.81 -2.14
N HIS A 92 25.28 10.08 -2.67
CA HIS A 92 26.17 9.23 -1.87
C HIS A 92 27.62 9.39 -2.32
N TYR A 93 28.52 9.73 -1.39
CA TYR A 93 29.96 9.79 -1.68
C TYR A 93 30.59 8.38 -1.70
N GLY A 94 31.51 8.13 -2.63
CA GLY A 94 32.21 6.84 -2.74
C GLY A 94 31.31 5.70 -3.21
N LEU A 95 31.41 4.53 -2.54
CA LEU A 95 30.59 3.33 -2.79
C LEU A 95 30.58 2.83 -4.25
N VAL A 96 31.68 3.03 -4.99
CA VAL A 96 31.78 2.77 -6.43
C VAL A 96 31.28 1.37 -6.81
N LYS A 97 31.74 0.33 -6.10
CA LYS A 97 31.31 -1.06 -6.34
C LYS A 97 29.81 -1.29 -6.10
N VAL A 98 29.25 -0.65 -5.07
CA VAL A 98 27.83 -0.79 -4.70
C VAL A 98 26.94 -0.08 -5.73
N LYS A 99 27.29 1.15 -6.11
CA LYS A 99 26.57 1.91 -7.14
C LYS A 99 26.60 1.19 -8.49
N GLN A 100 27.76 0.66 -8.88
CA GLN A 100 27.89 -0.15 -10.10
C GLN A 100 26.92 -1.34 -10.07
N ARG A 101 26.84 -2.07 -8.95
CA ARG A 101 25.94 -3.21 -8.80
C ARG A 101 24.46 -2.82 -8.85
N ILE A 102 24.10 -1.65 -8.32
CA ILE A 102 22.74 -1.09 -8.42
C ILE A 102 22.42 -0.82 -9.89
N ILE A 103 23.31 -0.19 -10.64
CA ILE A 103 23.09 0.10 -12.07
C ILE A 103 22.97 -1.20 -12.89
N GLU A 104 23.79 -2.21 -12.62
CA GLU A 104 23.66 -3.53 -13.25
C GLU A 104 22.28 -4.16 -12.98
N TYR A 105 21.82 -4.10 -11.73
CA TYR A 105 20.50 -4.60 -11.34
C TYR A 105 19.37 -3.88 -12.10
N LEU A 106 19.45 -2.54 -12.17
CA LEU A 106 18.49 -1.71 -12.89
C LEU A 106 18.53 -1.99 -14.40
N ALA A 107 19.69 -2.23 -14.99
CA ALA A 107 19.84 -2.59 -16.40
C ALA A 107 19.15 -3.91 -16.73
N VAL A 108 19.32 -4.94 -15.88
CA VAL A 108 18.62 -6.23 -16.04
C VAL A 108 17.10 -6.05 -15.93
N ARG A 109 16.64 -5.22 -14.99
CA ARG A 109 15.22 -4.88 -14.83
C ARG A 109 14.65 -4.14 -16.03
N LYS A 110 15.41 -3.23 -16.65
CA LYS A 110 15.01 -2.53 -17.88
C LYS A 110 14.82 -3.50 -19.05
N LEU A 111 15.67 -4.52 -19.17
CA LEU A 111 15.59 -5.51 -20.25
C LEU A 111 14.49 -6.57 -20.05
N LYS A 112 14.16 -6.89 -18.79
CA LYS A 112 13.15 -7.91 -18.44
C LYS A 112 12.24 -7.40 -17.31
N PRO A 113 11.23 -6.56 -17.62
CA PRO A 113 10.33 -5.99 -16.61
C PRO A 113 9.51 -7.06 -15.88
N ASP A 114 9.01 -8.07 -16.61
CA ASP A 114 8.16 -9.13 -16.06
C ASP A 114 8.93 -10.28 -15.38
N ALA A 115 10.26 -10.26 -15.44
CA ALA A 115 11.04 -11.31 -14.79
C ALA A 115 10.91 -11.19 -13.26
N ARG A 116 10.71 -12.33 -12.60
CA ARG A 116 10.93 -12.47 -11.15
C ARG A 116 12.43 -12.31 -10.86
N GLY A 117 12.90 -11.07 -10.89
CA GLY A 117 14.27 -10.72 -10.58
C GLY A 117 14.54 -10.82 -9.07
N PRO A 118 15.82 -11.01 -8.67
CA PRO A 118 16.19 -11.05 -7.27
C PRO A 118 15.81 -9.75 -6.55
N VAL A 119 15.60 -9.83 -5.23
CA VAL A 119 15.40 -8.66 -4.37
C VAL A 119 16.77 -8.12 -3.98
N LEU A 120 16.95 -6.79 -4.08
CA LEU A 120 18.19 -6.14 -3.69
C LEU A 120 18.32 -6.12 -2.17
N CYS A 121 19.41 -6.67 -1.65
CA CYS A 121 19.69 -6.70 -0.21
C CYS A 121 20.99 -5.95 0.10
N PHE A 122 20.90 -4.95 0.98
CA PHE A 122 22.05 -4.20 1.47
C PHE A 122 22.44 -4.66 2.87
N VAL A 123 23.67 -5.16 3.03
CA VAL A 123 24.19 -5.67 4.30
C VAL A 123 25.39 -4.83 4.74
N GLY A 124 25.46 -4.49 6.03
CA GLY A 124 26.60 -3.77 6.62
C GLY A 124 26.30 -3.17 7.98
N PRO A 125 27.26 -2.49 8.62
CA PRO A 125 27.08 -1.83 9.93
C PRO A 125 25.95 -0.80 9.95
N PRO A 126 25.37 -0.47 11.12
CA PRO A 126 24.42 0.65 11.22
C PRO A 126 25.10 1.97 10.82
N GLY A 127 24.31 2.91 10.27
CA GLY A 127 24.81 4.25 9.89
C GLY A 127 25.47 4.37 8.50
N VAL A 128 25.71 3.28 7.78
CA VAL A 128 26.37 3.30 6.44
C VAL A 128 25.48 3.77 5.27
N GLY A 129 24.27 4.28 5.54
CA GLY A 129 23.40 4.83 4.49
C GLY A 129 22.61 3.80 3.66
N LYS A 130 22.32 2.60 4.18
CA LYS A 130 21.51 1.59 3.45
C LYS A 130 20.11 2.11 3.07
N THR A 131 19.40 2.68 4.04
CA THR A 131 18.04 3.22 3.82
C THR A 131 18.08 4.46 2.92
N SER A 132 19.13 5.29 3.00
CA SER A 132 19.27 6.44 2.11
C SER A 132 19.59 6.02 0.68
N LEU A 133 20.40 4.97 0.47
CA LEU A 133 20.60 4.36 -0.85
C LEU A 133 19.29 3.87 -1.45
N ALA A 134 18.48 3.14 -0.67
CA ALA A 134 17.17 2.68 -1.08
C ALA A 134 16.23 3.84 -1.49
N SER A 135 16.26 4.95 -0.74
CA SER A 135 15.52 6.16 -1.07
C SER A 135 16.00 6.81 -2.37
N SER A 136 17.30 6.88 -2.61
CA SER A 136 17.86 7.41 -3.87
C SER A 136 17.50 6.55 -5.08
N ILE A 137 17.46 5.22 -4.91
CA ILE A 137 17.02 4.30 -5.96
C ILE A 137 15.53 4.53 -6.27
N ALA A 138 14.69 4.63 -5.24
CA ALA A 138 13.28 4.92 -5.43
C ALA A 138 13.07 6.23 -6.19
N ALA A 139 13.81 7.29 -5.82
CA ALA A 139 13.76 8.58 -6.50
C ALA A 139 14.27 8.52 -7.94
N ALA A 140 15.34 7.74 -8.22
CA ALA A 140 15.85 7.52 -9.57
C ALA A 140 14.85 6.78 -10.46
N LEU A 141 14.03 5.90 -9.88
CA LEU A 141 12.96 5.17 -10.57
C LEU A 141 11.64 5.95 -10.64
N GLY A 142 11.58 7.17 -10.09
CA GLY A 142 10.33 7.92 -9.96
C GLY A 142 9.28 7.23 -9.09
N ARG A 143 9.71 6.34 -8.19
CA ARG A 143 8.84 5.54 -7.31
C ARG A 143 8.68 6.17 -5.94
N LYS A 144 7.46 6.08 -5.38
CA LYS A 144 7.23 6.48 -3.99
C LYS A 144 7.93 5.49 -3.07
N PHE A 145 8.83 6.02 -2.25
CA PHE A 145 9.56 5.26 -1.27
C PHE A 145 8.67 4.93 -0.08
N ILE A 146 8.54 3.63 0.23
CA ILE A 146 7.87 3.13 1.43
C ILE A 146 8.89 2.38 2.26
N ARG A 147 8.97 2.75 3.53
CA ARG A 147 9.82 2.08 4.51
C ARG A 147 8.97 1.24 5.44
N ILE A 148 9.20 -0.08 5.44
CA ILE A 148 8.60 -1.02 6.38
C ILE A 148 9.71 -1.51 7.30
N SER A 149 9.67 -1.14 8.57
CA SER A 149 10.63 -1.67 9.55
C SER A 149 10.18 -3.06 10.01
N LEU A 150 11.09 -4.03 9.91
CA LEU A 150 10.93 -5.38 10.46
C LEU A 150 11.51 -5.52 11.88
N GLY A 151 12.14 -4.47 12.39
CA GLY A 151 12.66 -4.46 13.76
C GLY A 151 11.54 -4.65 14.78
N GLY A 152 11.71 -5.62 15.68
CA GLY A 152 10.73 -5.91 16.73
C GLY A 152 9.45 -6.61 16.26
N VAL A 153 9.37 -7.03 15.00
CA VAL A 153 8.27 -7.87 14.51
C VAL A 153 8.41 -9.25 15.13
N LYS A 154 7.39 -9.67 15.90
CA LYS A 154 7.35 -10.96 16.60
C LYS A 154 6.30 -11.91 16.04
N ASP A 155 5.31 -11.38 15.33
CA ASP A 155 4.17 -12.11 14.82
C ASP A 155 3.97 -11.80 13.32
N GLU A 156 3.53 -12.80 12.58
CA GLU A 156 3.10 -12.69 11.19
C GLU A 156 1.93 -11.70 11.02
N ALA A 157 1.09 -11.57 12.06
CA ALA A 157 -0.04 -10.65 12.06
C ALA A 157 0.38 -9.18 11.86
N ASP A 158 1.57 -8.77 12.31
CA ASP A 158 2.08 -7.41 12.07
C ASP A 158 2.31 -7.13 10.59
N ILE A 159 2.68 -8.15 9.82
CA ILE A 159 2.99 -8.02 8.39
C ILE A 159 1.75 -8.25 7.53
N ARG A 160 0.98 -9.31 7.82
CA ARG A 160 -0.17 -9.72 7.01
C ARG A 160 -1.51 -9.14 7.48
N GLY A 161 -1.62 -8.78 8.76
CA GLY A 161 -2.86 -8.31 9.38
C GLY A 161 -3.64 -9.43 10.07
N HIS A 162 -4.61 -9.03 10.87
CA HIS A 162 -5.47 -9.95 11.63
C HIS A 162 -6.69 -10.40 10.81
N ARG A 163 -7.27 -11.54 11.18
CA ARG A 163 -8.59 -11.93 10.67
C ARG A 163 -9.63 -10.92 11.16
N ARG A 164 -10.43 -10.39 10.25
CA ARG A 164 -11.51 -9.40 10.51
C ARG A 164 -12.43 -9.74 11.69
N THR A 165 -12.59 -11.01 12.02
CA THR A 165 -13.46 -11.48 13.11
C THR A 165 -12.97 -11.09 14.51
N TYR A 166 -11.70 -10.69 14.67
CA TYR A 166 -11.19 -10.27 15.96
C TYR A 166 -11.57 -8.81 16.26
N VAL A 167 -11.96 -8.54 17.50
CA VAL A 167 -12.17 -7.17 17.98
C VAL A 167 -10.84 -6.42 17.86
N GLY A 168 -10.86 -5.24 17.24
CA GLY A 168 -9.64 -4.45 16.99
C GLY A 168 -8.78 -4.91 15.82
N SER A 169 -9.32 -5.71 14.89
CA SER A 169 -8.58 -6.16 13.70
C SER A 169 -8.03 -4.99 12.88
N MET A 170 -6.71 -4.96 12.71
CA MET A 170 -6.00 -4.00 11.87
C MET A 170 -5.41 -4.69 10.63
N PRO A 171 -5.36 -3.98 9.48
CA PRO A 171 -4.58 -4.43 8.34
C PRO A 171 -3.09 -4.53 8.71
N GLY A 172 -2.38 -5.44 8.05
CA GLY A 172 -0.93 -5.56 8.25
C GLY A 172 -0.17 -4.38 7.65
N ARG A 173 1.07 -4.17 8.11
CA ARG A 173 1.95 -3.09 7.65
C ARG A 173 2.13 -3.04 6.13
N LEU A 174 2.09 -4.21 5.47
CA LEU A 174 2.20 -4.28 4.01
C LEU A 174 0.98 -3.65 3.32
N ILE A 175 -0.22 -4.02 3.75
CA ILE A 175 -1.47 -3.51 3.19
C ILE A 175 -1.60 -2.00 3.43
N ASP A 176 -1.20 -1.53 4.61
CA ASP A 176 -1.19 -0.09 4.90
C ASP A 176 -0.19 0.67 4.03
N GLY A 177 1.01 0.11 3.79
CA GLY A 177 1.96 0.70 2.83
C GLY A 177 1.38 0.77 1.41
N LEU A 178 0.64 -0.26 0.98
CA LEU A 178 0.09 -0.34 -0.36
C LEU A 178 -1.04 0.65 -0.65
N LYS A 179 -1.58 1.37 0.34
CA LYS A 179 -2.58 2.45 0.12
C LYS A 179 -2.04 3.60 -0.75
N VAL A 180 -0.71 3.79 -0.77
CA VAL A 180 -0.06 4.77 -1.62
C VAL A 180 0.03 4.23 -3.06
N LYS A 181 0.30 5.05 -4.08
CA LYS A 181 0.54 4.56 -5.46
C LYS A 181 2.04 4.38 -5.72
N LEU A 182 2.41 3.43 -6.59
CA LEU A 182 3.72 3.36 -7.24
C LEU A 182 4.88 3.15 -6.24
N HIS A 183 5.11 1.90 -5.83
CA HIS A 183 5.95 1.61 -4.66
C HIS A 183 7.38 1.18 -4.97
N PHE A 184 8.32 1.72 -4.21
CA PHE A 184 9.57 1.06 -3.85
C PHE A 184 9.48 0.69 -2.38
N ILE A 185 9.39 -0.61 -2.07
CA ILE A 185 9.24 -1.09 -0.69
C ILE A 185 10.60 -1.47 -0.16
N ASN A 186 11.04 -0.78 0.88
CA ASN A 186 12.25 -1.10 1.62
C ASN A 186 11.89 -1.77 2.95
N PHE A 187 12.38 -2.99 3.14
CA PHE A 187 12.30 -3.70 4.41
C PHE A 187 13.59 -3.42 5.21
N ASP A 188 13.47 -2.66 6.30
CA ASP A 188 14.60 -2.32 7.17
C ASP A 188 14.72 -3.28 8.36
N ASN A 189 15.93 -3.46 8.87
CA ASN A 189 16.26 -4.31 10.02
C ASN A 189 15.86 -5.79 9.83
N CYS A 190 16.08 -6.32 8.63
CA CYS A 190 16.05 -7.77 8.38
C CYS A 190 17.26 -8.41 9.07
N THR A 191 17.07 -8.85 10.32
CA THR A 191 18.05 -9.64 11.08
C THR A 191 17.90 -11.12 10.80
#